data_AF-A0A4Q2JLX2-F1
#
_entry.id   AF-A0A4Q2JLX2-F1
#
_cell.length_a   1.000
_cell.length_b   1.000
_cell.length_c   1.000
_cell.angle_alpha   90.00
_cell.angle_beta   90.00
_cell.angle_gamma   90.00
#
_symmetry.space_group_name_H-M   'P 1'
#
loop_
_entity.id
_entity.type
_entity.pdbx_description
1 polymer ?
#
loop_
_entity_poly.entity_id
_entity_poly.type
_entity_poly.pdbx_seq_one_letter_code
_entity_poly.pdbx_strand_id
1 'polypeptide(L)'
;MTRAESFATRLDRHLARTTRRRGELGPPQVAVRAPALGIDYRFGDADARFHVASVGKLATATLVAQLVERGALAFDTPVAELLPRDEVAGLFVTNPATDAGGGATVEHLLTHTAGVADYFDGPVTAGPRLRELVLAEPDRTWTPADLIAFSRERQRPVGRPGERFRYSDTGFVLLGRIVEESTGRRFHEVLHERIFRPLGMGDSALLFHSVPDRDRAPITSDGTTAAGAASAAATRPRIAPLRLGRVEA
;
A
#
# COMPACT_ATOMS: atom_id res chain seq x y z
N MET A 1 -28.60 25.58 17.09
CA MET A 1 -27.74 24.52 16.54
C MET A 1 -26.68 25.16 15.65
N THR A 2 -25.39 25.00 15.94
CA THR A 2 -24.28 25.55 15.16
C THR A 2 -24.13 24.81 13.82
N ARG A 3 -23.32 25.35 12.88
CA ARG A 3 -23.00 24.65 11.62
C ARG A 3 -22.31 23.31 11.89
N ALA A 4 -21.43 23.24 12.88
CA ALA A 4 -20.74 22.02 13.29
C ALA A 4 -21.70 20.98 13.88
N GLU A 5 -22.62 21.39 14.75
CA GLU A 5 -23.67 20.52 15.30
C GLU A 5 -24.62 19.99 14.21
N SER A 6 -25.00 20.86 13.26
CA SER A 6 -25.81 20.48 12.09
C SER A 6 -25.09 19.44 11.22
N PHE A 7 -23.79 19.64 10.98
CA PHE A 7 -22.95 18.71 10.25
C PHE A 7 -22.89 17.34 10.93
N ALA A 8 -22.54 17.31 12.22
CA ALA A 8 -22.45 16.07 13.00
C ALA A 8 -23.77 15.30 12.99
N THR A 9 -24.89 15.97 13.28
CA THR A 9 -26.23 15.36 13.30
C THR A 9 -26.61 14.72 11.97
N ARG A 10 -26.28 15.38 10.85
CA ARG A 10 -26.54 14.83 9.50
C ARG A 10 -25.67 13.61 9.21
N LEU A 11 -24.40 13.67 9.61
CA LEU A 11 -23.44 12.59 9.40
C LEU A 11 -23.80 11.38 10.27
N ASP A 12 -24.16 11.56 11.53
CA ASP A 12 -24.65 10.49 12.42
C ASP A 12 -25.85 9.76 11.83
N ARG A 13 -26.85 10.50 11.35
CA ARG A 13 -28.05 9.90 10.73
C ARG A 13 -27.69 9.09 9.48
N HIS A 14 -26.73 9.56 8.69
CA HIS A 14 -26.26 8.83 7.52
C HIS A 14 -25.50 7.56 7.95
N LEU A 15 -24.50 7.70 8.82
CA LEU A 15 -23.65 6.60 9.25
C LEU A 15 -24.43 5.54 10.03
N ALA A 16 -25.42 5.90 10.84
CA ALA A 16 -26.32 4.94 11.49
C ALA A 16 -27.13 4.11 10.48
N ARG A 17 -27.58 4.71 9.37
CA ARG A 17 -28.22 3.96 8.27
C ARG A 17 -27.22 3.05 7.57
N THR A 18 -26.00 3.53 7.35
CA THR A 18 -24.92 2.75 6.74
C THR A 18 -24.54 1.54 7.62
N THR A 19 -24.40 1.72 8.92
CA THR A 19 -24.15 0.63 9.88
C THR A 19 -25.20 -0.47 9.76
N ARG A 20 -26.50 -0.11 9.72
CA ARG A 20 -27.57 -1.10 9.54
C ARG A 20 -27.45 -1.87 8.22
N ARG A 21 -27.09 -1.20 7.13
CA ARG A 21 -26.89 -1.84 5.81
C ARG A 21 -25.66 -2.75 5.76
N ARG A 22 -24.65 -2.45 6.58
CA ARG A 22 -23.40 -3.23 6.66
C ARG A 22 -23.55 -4.52 7.47
N GLY A 23 -24.63 -4.69 8.23
CA GLY A 23 -24.91 -5.90 8.99
C GLY A 23 -23.75 -6.30 9.88
N GLU A 24 -23.24 -7.52 9.70
CA GLU A 24 -22.12 -8.08 10.45
C GLU A 24 -20.80 -7.30 10.32
N LEU A 25 -20.62 -6.50 9.26
CA LEU A 25 -19.42 -5.66 9.10
C LEU A 25 -19.37 -4.48 10.09
N GLY A 26 -20.47 -4.23 10.81
CA GLY A 26 -20.55 -3.20 11.84
C GLY A 26 -20.47 -1.76 11.31
N PRO A 27 -20.30 -0.77 12.21
CA PRO A 27 -20.19 0.63 11.83
C PRO A 27 -18.91 0.90 11.04
N PRO A 28 -18.93 1.77 10.02
CA PRO A 28 -17.69 2.27 9.43
C PRO A 28 -16.93 3.11 10.45
N GLN A 29 -15.62 3.24 10.24
CA GLN A 29 -14.82 4.23 10.94
C GLN A 29 -14.73 5.50 10.10
N VAL A 30 -15.04 6.64 10.71
CA VAL A 30 -14.99 7.95 10.05
C VAL A 30 -14.34 8.94 10.99
N ALA A 31 -13.39 9.71 10.47
CA ALA A 31 -12.80 10.85 11.15
C ALA A 31 -12.85 12.07 10.22
N VAL A 32 -13.35 13.20 10.73
CA VAL A 32 -13.36 14.48 10.01
C VAL A 32 -12.83 15.55 10.94
N ARG A 33 -11.72 16.19 10.54
CA ARG A 33 -11.12 17.29 11.29
C ARG A 33 -11.03 18.53 10.39
N ALA A 34 -11.79 19.55 10.73
CA ALA A 34 -11.76 20.86 10.06
C ALA A 34 -11.81 21.96 11.13
N PRO A 35 -10.65 22.33 11.74
CA PRO A 35 -10.60 23.26 12.86
C PRO A 35 -11.18 24.64 12.54
N ALA A 36 -10.96 25.14 11.31
CA ALA A 36 -11.53 26.40 10.83
C ALA A 36 -13.07 26.42 10.80
N LEU A 37 -13.71 25.24 10.81
CA LEU A 37 -15.17 25.08 10.85
C LEU A 37 -15.67 24.62 12.23
N GLY A 38 -14.78 24.47 13.22
CA GLY A 38 -15.11 23.92 14.52
C GLY A 38 -15.53 22.45 14.48
N ILE A 39 -15.06 21.68 13.50
CA ILE A 39 -15.41 20.26 13.33
C ILE A 39 -14.24 19.39 13.79
N ASP A 40 -14.47 18.61 14.84
CA ASP A 40 -13.69 17.42 15.22
C ASP A 40 -14.69 16.29 15.46
N TYR A 41 -14.90 15.46 14.44
CA TYR A 41 -15.94 14.44 14.41
C TYR A 41 -15.33 13.06 14.22
N ARG A 42 -15.80 12.09 15.02
CA ARG A 42 -15.45 10.67 14.89
C ARG A 42 -16.71 9.81 14.98
N PHE A 43 -16.73 8.71 14.23
CA PHE A 43 -17.79 7.71 14.27
C PHE A 43 -17.20 6.31 14.15
N GLY A 44 -17.79 5.34 14.85
CA GLY A 44 -17.29 3.96 14.93
C GLY A 44 -16.22 3.78 16.01
N ASP A 45 -15.73 2.55 16.15
CA ASP A 45 -14.65 2.21 17.07
C ASP A 45 -13.32 2.71 16.50
N ALA A 46 -12.72 3.73 17.10
CA ALA A 46 -11.49 4.35 16.63
C ALA A 46 -10.24 3.46 16.82
N ASP A 47 -10.32 2.46 17.70
CA ASP A 47 -9.20 1.57 18.03
C ASP A 47 -9.23 0.27 17.22
N ALA A 48 -10.36 -0.04 16.58
CA ALA A 48 -10.47 -1.23 15.74
C ALA A 48 -9.55 -1.14 14.51
N ARG A 49 -8.76 -2.19 14.28
CA ARG A 49 -7.83 -2.26 13.15
C ARG A 49 -8.52 -2.84 11.92
N PHE A 50 -8.15 -2.34 10.75
CA PHE A 50 -8.72 -2.77 9.47
C PHE A 50 -7.65 -2.88 8.39
N HIS A 51 -7.92 -3.71 7.38
CA HIS A 51 -7.07 -3.81 6.20
C HIS A 51 -7.27 -2.59 5.31
N VAL A 52 -6.20 -1.84 5.09
CA VAL A 52 -6.24 -0.57 4.34
C VAL A 52 -6.18 -0.75 2.81
N ALA A 53 -5.89 -1.96 2.33
CA ALA A 53 -5.75 -2.29 0.91
C ALA A 53 -4.89 -1.24 0.17
N SER A 54 -5.32 -0.79 -1.00
CA SER A 54 -4.58 0.16 -1.84
C SER A 54 -4.34 1.54 -1.23
N VAL A 55 -4.93 1.89 -0.08
CA VAL A 55 -4.52 3.09 0.67
C VAL A 55 -3.05 3.00 1.07
N GLY A 56 -2.53 1.78 1.29
CA GLY A 56 -1.11 1.54 1.60
C GLY A 56 -0.13 2.02 0.52
N LYS A 57 -0.58 2.18 -0.75
CA LYS A 57 0.24 2.73 -1.84
C LYS A 57 0.75 4.13 -1.55
N LEU A 58 0.01 4.93 -0.77
CA LEU A 58 0.47 6.24 -0.34
C LEU A 58 1.76 6.15 0.48
N ALA A 59 1.89 5.12 1.32
CA ALA A 59 3.10 4.90 2.10
C ALA A 59 4.28 4.51 1.19
N THR A 60 4.08 3.58 0.25
CA THR A 60 5.11 3.21 -0.74
C THR A 60 5.56 4.42 -1.57
N ALA A 61 4.62 5.19 -2.13
CA ALA A 61 4.92 6.38 -2.91
C ALA A 61 5.67 7.43 -2.10
N THR A 62 5.31 7.61 -0.82
CA THR A 62 6.01 8.52 0.10
C THR A 62 7.45 8.06 0.33
N LEU A 63 7.70 6.76 0.56
CA LEU A 63 9.06 6.23 0.72
C LEU A 63 9.91 6.47 -0.53
N VAL A 64 9.34 6.26 -1.72
CA VAL A 64 10.03 6.53 -2.99
C VAL A 64 10.33 8.01 -3.16
N ALA A 65 9.36 8.90 -2.88
CA ALA A 65 9.59 10.35 -2.92
C ALA A 65 10.67 10.79 -1.93
N GLN A 66 10.76 10.16 -0.74
CA GLN A 66 11.83 10.41 0.21
C GLN A 66 13.21 9.92 -0.28
N LEU A 67 13.28 8.89 -1.15
CA LEU A 67 14.52 8.50 -1.81
C LEU A 67 14.92 9.52 -2.88
N VAL A 68 13.95 10.06 -3.63
CA VAL A 68 14.15 11.16 -4.58
C VAL A 68 14.69 12.41 -3.89
N GLU A 69 14.05 12.82 -2.80
CA GLU A 69 14.44 14.01 -2.02
C GLU A 69 15.89 13.91 -1.51
N ARG A 70 16.35 12.70 -1.18
CA ARG A 70 17.71 12.42 -0.73
C ARG A 70 18.72 12.22 -1.88
N GLY A 71 18.29 12.30 -3.13
CA GLY A 71 19.13 12.09 -4.31
C GLY A 71 19.58 10.65 -4.52
N ALA A 72 18.92 9.67 -3.89
CA ALA A 72 19.26 8.24 -4.08
C ALA A 72 18.79 7.71 -5.44
N LEU A 73 17.75 8.31 -6.01
CA LEU A 73 17.24 8.08 -7.36
C LEU A 73 16.50 9.34 -7.83
N ALA A 74 16.07 9.38 -9.09
CA ALA A 74 15.17 10.39 -9.63
C ALA A 74 13.88 9.74 -10.14
N PHE A 75 12.83 10.55 -10.35
CA PHE A 75 11.56 10.04 -10.88
C PHE A 75 11.70 9.48 -12.31
N ASP A 76 12.58 10.06 -13.11
CA ASP A 76 12.90 9.62 -14.47
C ASP A 76 13.95 8.49 -14.51
N THR A 77 14.50 8.06 -13.36
CA THR A 77 15.43 6.93 -13.32
C THR A 77 14.76 5.66 -13.86
N PRO A 78 15.39 4.97 -14.83
CA PRO A 78 15.00 3.66 -15.30
C PRO A 78 14.86 2.62 -14.19
N VAL A 79 13.76 1.87 -14.18
CA VAL A 79 13.55 0.77 -13.24
C VAL A 79 14.64 -0.31 -13.39
N ALA A 80 15.14 -0.52 -14.61
CA ALA A 80 16.18 -1.49 -14.91
C ALA A 80 17.57 -1.10 -14.37
N GLU A 81 17.78 0.15 -13.96
CA GLU A 81 19.01 0.58 -13.27
C GLU A 81 18.95 0.31 -11.76
N LEU A 82 17.75 0.16 -11.21
CA LEU A 82 17.49 0.09 -9.77
C LEU A 82 17.25 -1.34 -9.26
N LEU A 83 16.93 -2.27 -10.14
CA LEU A 83 16.57 -3.65 -9.79
C LEU A 83 17.35 -4.67 -10.62
N PRO A 84 17.55 -5.91 -10.11
CA PRO A 84 18.19 -6.99 -10.85
C PRO A 84 17.51 -7.25 -12.19
N ARG A 85 18.32 -7.47 -13.24
CA ARG A 85 17.84 -7.63 -14.62
C ARG A 85 16.86 -8.80 -14.77
N ASP A 86 17.08 -9.89 -14.06
CA ASP A 86 16.23 -11.08 -14.06
C ASP A 86 14.88 -10.88 -13.37
N GLU A 87 14.78 -9.95 -12.41
CA GLU A 87 13.49 -9.52 -11.84
C GLU A 87 12.66 -8.73 -12.87
N VAL A 88 13.28 -7.83 -13.62
CA VAL A 88 12.56 -6.88 -14.51
C VAL A 88 12.38 -7.35 -15.95
N ALA A 89 13.14 -8.34 -16.40
CA ALA A 89 13.12 -8.81 -17.78
C ALA A 89 11.71 -9.26 -18.21
N GLY A 90 11.21 -8.71 -19.32
CA GLY A 90 9.91 -9.07 -19.90
C GLY A 90 8.70 -8.39 -19.26
N LEU A 91 8.88 -7.59 -18.21
CA LEU A 91 7.77 -6.87 -17.56
C LEU A 91 7.30 -5.63 -18.33
N PHE A 92 8.13 -5.10 -19.22
CA PHE A 92 7.87 -3.87 -19.97
C PHE A 92 8.04 -4.09 -21.47
N VAL A 93 7.29 -3.34 -22.28
CA VAL A 93 7.51 -3.30 -23.73
C VAL A 93 8.84 -2.59 -24.01
N THR A 94 9.82 -3.33 -24.52
CA THR A 94 11.08 -2.79 -25.04
C THR A 94 10.96 -2.58 -26.55
N ASN A 95 11.40 -1.42 -27.03
CA ASN A 95 11.69 -1.16 -28.44
C ASN A 95 12.69 -0.01 -28.52
N PRO A 96 13.33 0.25 -29.67
CA PRO A 96 14.37 1.27 -29.77
C PRO A 96 13.97 2.66 -29.28
N ALA A 97 12.68 3.03 -29.35
CA ALA A 97 12.18 4.30 -28.84
C ALA A 97 11.99 4.32 -27.31
N THR A 98 11.60 3.20 -26.70
CA THR A 98 11.51 3.09 -25.23
C THR A 98 12.89 2.84 -24.60
N ASP A 99 13.76 2.10 -25.26
CA ASP A 99 15.12 1.80 -24.80
C ASP A 99 16.06 3.01 -24.91
N ALA A 100 15.89 3.87 -25.94
CA ALA A 100 16.65 5.12 -26.06
C ALA A 100 16.31 6.14 -24.95
N GLY A 101 15.16 6.01 -24.29
CA GLY A 101 14.74 6.82 -23.14
C GLY A 101 14.85 6.10 -21.79
N GLY A 102 15.53 4.94 -21.71
CA GLY A 102 15.74 4.20 -20.47
C GLY A 102 14.58 3.29 -20.02
N GLY A 103 13.60 3.02 -20.86
CA GLY A 103 12.51 2.08 -20.56
C GLY A 103 11.45 2.64 -19.59
N ALA A 104 10.86 1.76 -18.77
CA ALA A 104 9.94 2.20 -17.72
C ALA A 104 10.72 2.88 -16.59
N THR A 105 10.18 3.98 -16.07
CA THR A 105 10.82 4.81 -15.03
C THR A 105 10.09 4.67 -13.70
N VAL A 106 10.69 5.17 -12.63
CA VAL A 106 10.05 5.26 -11.31
C VAL A 106 8.73 6.04 -11.37
N GLU A 107 8.69 7.15 -12.12
CA GLU A 107 7.48 7.93 -12.36
C GLU A 107 6.40 7.07 -13.00
N HIS A 108 6.73 6.33 -14.05
CA HIS A 108 5.78 5.47 -14.73
C HIS A 108 5.16 4.41 -13.81
N LEU A 109 5.91 3.88 -12.85
CA LEU A 109 5.37 2.97 -11.83
C LEU A 109 4.41 3.71 -10.88
N LEU A 110 4.82 4.89 -10.36
CA LEU A 110 4.03 5.71 -9.43
C LEU A 110 2.70 6.18 -10.04
N THR A 111 2.71 6.53 -11.33
CA THR A 111 1.54 7.02 -12.06
C THR A 111 0.73 5.91 -12.73
N HIS A 112 1.09 4.64 -12.52
CA HIS A 112 0.46 3.49 -13.18
C HIS A 112 0.46 3.60 -14.72
N THR A 113 1.51 4.15 -15.32
CA THR A 113 1.67 4.27 -16.78
C THR A 113 2.82 3.43 -17.32
N ALA A 114 3.46 2.60 -16.50
CA ALA A 114 4.57 1.73 -16.92
C ALA A 114 4.17 0.62 -17.91
N GLY A 115 2.88 0.30 -18.03
CA GLY A 115 2.39 -0.74 -18.92
C GLY A 115 2.67 -2.17 -18.45
N VAL A 116 3.19 -2.35 -17.23
CA VAL A 116 3.30 -3.67 -16.59
C VAL A 116 1.91 -4.19 -16.23
N ALA A 117 1.70 -5.49 -16.43
CA ALA A 117 0.43 -6.14 -16.09
C ALA A 117 0.15 -6.07 -14.58
N ASP A 118 -1.11 -6.19 -14.19
CA ASP A 118 -1.51 -6.34 -12.80
C ASP A 118 -1.50 -7.82 -12.40
N TYR A 119 -0.65 -8.23 -11.46
CA TYR A 119 -0.55 -9.65 -11.08
C TYR A 119 -1.88 -10.21 -10.54
N PHE A 120 -2.70 -9.38 -9.88
CA PHE A 120 -3.82 -9.86 -9.07
C PHE A 120 -5.06 -10.16 -9.93
N ASP A 121 -5.49 -9.17 -10.72
CA ASP A 121 -6.71 -9.23 -11.54
C ASP A 121 -6.42 -9.20 -13.05
N GLY A 122 -5.18 -8.91 -13.44
CA GLY A 122 -4.78 -8.80 -14.84
C GLY A 122 -4.92 -10.10 -15.65
N PRO A 123 -5.01 -10.00 -16.99
CA PRO A 123 -5.13 -11.16 -17.86
C PRO A 123 -3.86 -12.03 -17.79
N VAL A 124 -4.05 -13.34 -17.92
CA VAL A 124 -2.96 -14.33 -17.97
C VAL A 124 -2.91 -14.99 -19.35
N THR A 125 -1.72 -15.41 -19.77
CA THR A 125 -1.51 -16.15 -21.01
C THR A 125 -1.80 -17.64 -20.87
N ALA A 126 -1.72 -18.17 -19.64
CA ALA A 126 -2.00 -19.57 -19.34
C ALA A 126 -2.30 -19.76 -17.83
N GLY A 127 -3.11 -20.78 -17.51
CA GLY A 127 -3.43 -21.16 -16.14
C GLY A 127 -4.42 -20.20 -15.44
N PRO A 128 -4.63 -20.39 -14.12
CA PRO A 128 -5.50 -19.52 -13.33
C PRO A 128 -4.87 -18.14 -13.06
N ARG A 129 -5.71 -17.14 -12.81
CA ARG A 129 -5.29 -15.81 -12.34
C ARG A 129 -4.78 -15.88 -10.90
N LEU A 130 -3.97 -14.92 -10.45
CA LEU A 130 -3.44 -14.97 -9.09
C LEU A 130 -4.56 -14.92 -8.04
N ARG A 131 -5.60 -14.10 -8.23
CA ARG A 131 -6.75 -14.07 -7.30
C ARG A 131 -7.39 -15.45 -7.09
N GLU A 132 -7.42 -16.30 -8.11
CA GLU A 132 -7.98 -17.64 -8.02
C GLU A 132 -7.04 -18.57 -7.24
N LEU A 133 -5.73 -18.43 -7.46
CA LEU A 133 -4.70 -19.15 -6.69
C LEU A 133 -4.71 -18.75 -5.21
N VAL A 134 -4.84 -17.46 -4.89
CA VAL A 134 -4.90 -16.97 -3.51
C VAL A 134 -6.13 -17.54 -2.77
N LEU A 135 -7.26 -17.68 -3.47
CA LEU A 135 -8.45 -18.30 -2.90
C LEU A 135 -8.32 -19.82 -2.73
N ALA A 136 -7.64 -20.49 -3.66
CA ALA A 136 -7.40 -21.93 -3.62
C ALA A 136 -6.30 -22.34 -2.62
N GLU A 137 -5.34 -21.45 -2.35
CA GLU A 137 -4.17 -21.67 -1.50
C GLU A 137 -4.10 -20.62 -0.36
N PRO A 138 -5.08 -20.57 0.56
CA PRO A 138 -5.19 -19.49 1.56
C PRO A 138 -4.05 -19.45 2.58
N ASP A 139 -3.36 -20.58 2.79
CA ASP A 139 -2.23 -20.69 3.73
C ASP A 139 -0.86 -20.41 3.06
N ARG A 140 -0.84 -20.18 1.74
CA ARG A 140 0.39 -19.90 1.01
C ARG A 140 0.82 -18.45 1.23
N THR A 141 2.08 -18.27 1.61
CA THR A 141 2.73 -16.96 1.60
C THR A 141 3.26 -16.66 0.21
N TRP A 142 2.78 -15.57 -0.38
CA TRP A 142 3.26 -15.05 -1.67
C TRP A 142 4.26 -13.94 -1.42
N THR A 143 5.52 -14.16 -1.80
CA THR A 143 6.59 -13.16 -1.65
C THR A 143 6.54 -12.14 -2.79
N PRO A 144 7.15 -10.95 -2.63
CA PRO A 144 7.32 -10.01 -3.75
C PRO A 144 7.92 -10.65 -5.01
N ALA A 145 8.91 -11.54 -4.83
CA ALA A 145 9.53 -12.28 -5.91
C ALA A 145 8.55 -13.22 -6.63
N ASP A 146 7.68 -13.92 -5.88
CA ASP A 146 6.63 -14.77 -6.47
C ASP A 146 5.64 -13.95 -7.31
N LEU A 147 5.26 -12.77 -6.82
CA LEU A 147 4.30 -11.88 -7.50
C LEU A 147 4.89 -11.29 -8.79
N ILE A 148 6.15 -10.87 -8.76
CA ILE A 148 6.88 -10.40 -9.94
C ILE A 148 7.06 -11.54 -10.95
N ALA A 149 7.48 -12.71 -10.48
CA ALA A 149 7.64 -13.90 -11.32
C ALA A 149 6.31 -14.31 -11.97
N PHE A 150 5.18 -14.23 -11.24
CA PHE A 150 3.86 -14.48 -11.79
C PHE A 150 3.56 -13.56 -12.98
N SER A 151 3.79 -12.24 -12.85
CA SER A 151 3.60 -11.30 -13.96
C SER A 151 4.53 -11.60 -15.14
N ARG A 152 5.80 -11.91 -14.88
CA ARG A 152 6.79 -12.22 -15.92
C ARG A 152 6.43 -13.49 -16.70
N GLU A 153 6.05 -14.55 -15.99
CA GLU A 153 5.90 -15.88 -16.57
C GLU A 153 4.51 -16.10 -17.15
N ARG A 154 3.48 -15.49 -16.56
CA ARG A 154 2.08 -15.75 -16.90
C ARG A 154 1.35 -14.58 -17.50
N GLN A 155 1.97 -13.40 -17.62
CA GLN A 155 1.33 -12.23 -18.20
C GLN A 155 2.20 -11.62 -19.30
N ARG A 156 1.66 -10.59 -19.97
CA ARG A 156 2.38 -9.78 -20.95
C ARG A 156 2.19 -8.31 -20.60
N PRO A 157 3.17 -7.44 -20.89
CA PRO A 157 2.99 -6.01 -20.79
C PRO A 157 1.73 -5.56 -21.55
N VAL A 158 0.95 -4.66 -20.96
CA VAL A 158 -0.37 -4.24 -21.45
C VAL A 158 -0.33 -2.90 -22.20
N GLY A 159 0.85 -2.32 -22.38
CA GLY A 159 1.06 -1.07 -23.08
C GLY A 159 2.53 -0.63 -23.01
N ARG A 160 2.88 0.42 -23.75
CA ARG A 160 4.19 1.04 -23.64
C ARG A 160 4.27 1.94 -22.40
N PRO A 161 5.44 2.05 -21.74
CA PRO A 161 5.64 3.02 -20.68
C PRO A 161 5.24 4.44 -21.12
N GLY A 162 4.52 5.16 -20.26
CA GLY A 162 4.06 6.53 -20.49
C GLY A 162 2.83 6.67 -21.39
N GLU A 163 2.39 5.61 -22.08
CA GLU A 163 1.33 5.73 -23.09
C GLU A 163 -0.06 5.96 -22.46
N ARG A 164 -0.41 5.14 -21.46
CA ARG A 164 -1.76 5.14 -20.87
C ARG A 164 -1.74 4.69 -19.42
N PHE A 165 -2.67 5.23 -18.64
CA PHE A 165 -2.95 4.76 -17.29
C PHE A 165 -3.53 3.34 -17.31
N ARG A 166 -2.90 2.43 -16.58
CA ARG A 166 -3.33 1.06 -16.30
C ARG A 166 -2.94 0.71 -14.87
N TYR A 167 -3.93 0.67 -13.98
CA TYR A 167 -3.71 0.27 -12.59
C TYR A 167 -2.97 -1.08 -12.54
N SER A 168 -1.92 -1.14 -11.72
CA SER A 168 -1.09 -2.34 -11.58
C SER A 168 -0.49 -2.39 -10.17
N ASP A 169 -0.79 -3.48 -9.46
CA ASP A 169 -0.17 -3.82 -8.19
C ASP A 169 1.27 -4.31 -8.39
N THR A 170 1.58 -4.95 -9.53
CA THR A 170 2.97 -5.34 -9.88
C THR A 170 3.89 -4.12 -9.89
N GLY A 171 3.42 -2.99 -10.43
CA GLY A 171 4.18 -1.75 -10.41
C GLY A 171 4.51 -1.26 -8.99
N PHE A 172 3.60 -1.44 -8.03
CA PHE A 172 3.82 -1.06 -6.64
C PHE A 172 4.66 -2.08 -5.86
N VAL A 173 4.63 -3.36 -6.24
CA VAL A 173 5.58 -4.37 -5.73
C VAL A 173 7.00 -4.02 -6.16
N LEU A 174 7.20 -3.61 -7.42
CA LEU A 174 8.50 -3.13 -7.92
C LEU A 174 8.98 -1.87 -7.17
N LEU A 175 8.09 -0.91 -6.88
CA LEU A 175 8.45 0.25 -6.05
C LEU A 175 8.87 -0.16 -4.62
N GLY A 176 8.21 -1.16 -4.04
CA GLY A 176 8.63 -1.76 -2.76
C GLY A 176 10.04 -2.35 -2.86
N ARG A 177 10.34 -3.11 -3.93
CA ARG A 177 11.68 -3.66 -4.18
C ARG A 177 12.73 -2.57 -4.36
N ILE A 178 12.42 -1.49 -5.08
CA ILE A 178 13.34 -0.35 -5.23
C ILE A 178 13.70 0.26 -3.87
N VAL A 179 12.72 0.37 -2.96
CA VAL A 179 12.98 0.83 -1.59
C VAL A 179 13.91 -0.13 -0.85
N GLU A 180 13.70 -1.44 -0.98
CA GLU A 180 14.56 -2.44 -0.33
C GLU A 180 15.98 -2.42 -0.89
N GLU A 181 16.16 -2.41 -2.21
CA GLU A 181 17.46 -2.36 -2.87
C GLU A 181 18.21 -1.06 -2.54
N SER A 182 17.53 0.09 -2.60
CA SER A 182 18.15 1.38 -2.32
C SER A 182 18.58 1.54 -0.85
N THR A 183 17.92 0.85 0.08
CA THR A 183 18.17 1.00 1.52
C THR A 183 18.92 -0.18 2.15
N GLY A 184 18.99 -1.33 1.47
CA GLY A 184 19.53 -2.58 2.01
C GLY A 184 18.69 -3.17 3.15
N ARG A 185 17.41 -2.79 3.27
CA ARG A 185 16.55 -3.13 4.42
C ARG A 185 15.19 -3.64 3.98
N ARG A 186 14.53 -4.41 4.83
CA ARG A 186 13.21 -4.97 4.50
C ARG A 186 12.16 -3.86 4.48
N PHE A 187 11.22 -3.93 3.55
CA PHE A 187 10.25 -2.86 3.31
C PHE A 187 9.46 -2.46 4.57
N HIS A 188 9.04 -3.44 5.38
CA HIS A 188 8.32 -3.17 6.63
C HIS A 188 9.17 -2.41 7.67
N GLU A 189 10.49 -2.62 7.69
CA GLU A 189 11.39 -1.91 8.60
C GLU A 189 11.50 -0.44 8.20
N VAL A 190 11.60 -0.18 6.89
CA VAL A 190 11.62 1.18 6.33
C VAL A 190 10.28 1.89 6.57
N LEU A 191 9.14 1.21 6.38
CA LEU A 191 7.81 1.75 6.72
C LEU A 191 7.73 2.19 8.17
N HIS A 192 8.17 1.33 9.09
CA HIS A 192 8.14 1.63 10.53
C HIS A 192 9.03 2.83 10.87
N GLU A 193 10.24 2.87 10.35
CA GLU A 193 11.19 3.94 10.63
C GLU A 193 10.81 5.29 10.01
N ARG A 194 10.38 5.29 8.75
CA ARG A 194 10.26 6.51 7.95
C ARG A 194 8.85 7.07 7.89
N ILE A 195 7.83 6.28 8.26
CA ILE A 195 6.43 6.68 8.23
C ILE A 195 5.78 6.46 9.59
N PHE A 196 5.70 5.21 10.07
CA PHE A 196 4.83 4.92 11.20
C PHE A 196 5.32 5.56 12.51
N ARG A 197 6.59 5.42 12.88
CA ARG A 197 7.10 6.02 14.12
C ARG A 197 7.09 7.55 14.08
N PRO A 198 7.59 8.23 13.04
CA PRO A 198 7.59 9.71 13.02
C PRO A 198 6.18 10.32 13.08
N LEU A 199 5.17 9.61 12.57
CA LEU A 199 3.77 10.07 12.57
C LEU A 199 2.96 9.53 13.76
N GLY A 200 3.58 8.78 14.68
CA GLY A 200 2.88 8.20 15.83
C GLY A 200 1.85 7.12 15.47
N MET A 201 2.01 6.46 14.32
CA MET A 201 1.09 5.41 13.82
C MET A 201 1.40 4.04 14.45
N GLY A 202 1.48 3.97 15.78
CA GLY A 202 1.83 2.75 16.53
C GLY A 202 0.87 1.57 16.33
N ASP A 203 -0.31 1.82 15.75
CA ASP A 203 -1.30 0.80 15.39
C ASP A 203 -1.21 0.27 13.96
N SER A 204 -0.27 0.78 13.18
CA SER A 204 -0.07 0.39 11.78
C SER A 204 1.04 -0.65 11.64
N ALA A 205 0.82 -1.62 10.77
CA ALA A 205 1.79 -2.66 10.46
C ALA A 205 1.58 -3.21 9.06
N LEU A 206 2.64 -3.75 8.46
CA LEU A 206 2.52 -4.58 7.27
C LEU A 206 2.11 -5.99 7.66
N LEU A 207 0.92 -6.41 7.22
CA LEU A 207 0.35 -7.73 7.52
C LEU A 207 1.35 -8.86 7.18
N PHE A 208 1.44 -9.87 8.04
CA PHE A 208 2.37 -11.02 7.95
C PHE A 208 3.88 -10.71 8.03
N HIS A 209 4.29 -9.45 7.93
CA HIS A 209 5.70 -9.04 7.98
C HIS A 209 6.08 -8.34 9.28
N SER A 210 5.13 -7.68 9.93
CA SER A 210 5.35 -6.93 11.17
C SER A 210 4.11 -6.91 12.03
N VAL A 211 4.27 -6.53 13.29
CA VAL A 211 3.17 -6.26 14.23
C VAL A 211 3.10 -4.76 14.55
N PRO A 212 1.95 -4.25 15.01
CA PRO A 212 1.84 -2.90 15.54
C PRO A 212 2.86 -2.64 16.66
N ASP A 213 3.37 -1.43 16.72
CA ASP A 213 4.50 -0.99 17.56
C ASP A 213 4.06 0.16 18.47
N ARG A 214 3.03 -0.09 19.32
CA ARG A 214 2.40 0.93 20.18
C ARG A 214 3.35 1.52 21.23
N ASP A 215 4.30 0.72 21.70
CA ASP A 215 5.12 1.04 22.87
C ASP A 215 6.44 1.72 22.50
N ARG A 216 6.78 1.83 21.20
CA ARG A 216 7.95 2.60 20.77
C ARG A 216 7.56 4.06 20.56
N ALA A 217 8.28 4.91 21.27
CA ALA A 217 8.09 6.35 21.15
C ALA A 217 8.34 6.85 19.71
N PRO A 218 7.63 7.89 19.27
CA PRO A 218 7.88 8.54 17.99
C PRO A 218 9.34 8.96 17.86
N ILE A 219 9.87 8.85 16.64
CA ILE A 219 11.18 9.40 16.28
C ILE A 219 10.92 10.80 15.72
N THR A 220 11.52 11.83 16.31
CA THR A 220 11.42 13.20 15.82
C THR A 220 12.16 13.37 14.48
N SER A 221 11.85 14.42 13.72
CA SER A 221 12.44 14.66 12.39
C SER A 221 13.97 14.79 12.37
N ASP A 222 14.60 14.97 13.53
CA ASP A 222 16.04 15.04 13.75
C ASP A 222 16.68 13.68 14.16
N GLY A 223 15.90 12.59 14.21
CA GLY A 223 16.39 11.25 14.53
C GLY A 223 16.45 10.91 16.02
N THR A 224 15.96 11.79 16.91
CA THR A 224 15.96 11.52 18.36
C THR A 224 14.72 10.71 18.77
N THR A 225 14.89 9.71 19.64
CA THR A 225 13.77 8.97 20.25
C THR A 225 13.24 9.73 21.48
N ALA A 226 11.95 10.04 21.52
CA ALA A 226 11.31 10.49 22.76
C ALA A 226 11.35 9.37 23.82
N ALA A 227 11.52 9.67 25.10
CA ALA A 227 11.62 8.65 26.15
C ALA A 227 10.23 8.04 26.46
N GLY A 228 10.10 6.71 26.41
CA GLY A 228 8.86 5.98 26.78
C GLY A 228 9.05 4.46 26.88
N ALA A 229 8.44 3.85 27.89
CA ALA A 229 8.77 2.55 28.48
C ALA A 229 8.32 1.32 27.66
N ALA A 230 9.16 0.27 27.67
CA ALA A 230 8.91 -1.01 27.04
C ALA A 230 8.15 -1.99 27.96
N SER A 231 7.14 -2.69 27.43
CA SER A 231 6.66 -3.98 27.95
C SER A 231 5.91 -4.76 26.87
N ALA A 232 6.48 -5.86 26.39
CA ALA A 232 5.86 -6.72 25.38
C ALA A 232 5.17 -7.94 25.98
N ALA A 233 3.88 -8.09 25.68
CA ALA A 233 3.27 -9.38 25.38
C ALA A 233 2.52 -9.24 24.05
N ALA A 234 3.09 -9.80 22.98
CA ALA A 234 2.53 -9.71 21.63
C ALA A 234 1.25 -10.55 21.51
N THR A 235 0.12 -9.98 21.92
CA THR A 235 -1.20 -10.55 21.62
C THR A 235 -1.46 -10.38 20.13
N ARG A 236 -1.87 -11.46 19.42
CA ARG A 236 -2.27 -11.37 18.00
C ARG A 236 -3.28 -10.24 17.84
N PRO A 237 -3.03 -9.24 16.96
CA PRO A 237 -3.92 -8.12 16.80
C PRO A 237 -5.28 -8.62 16.28
N ARG A 238 -6.38 -8.30 16.99
CA ARG A 238 -7.73 -8.46 16.45
C ARG A 238 -7.88 -7.48 15.28
N ILE A 239 -7.92 -8.02 14.06
CA ILE A 239 -8.21 -7.28 12.83
C ILE A 239 -9.50 -7.88 12.27
N ALA A 240 -10.39 -7.05 11.72
CA ALA A 240 -11.56 -7.55 11.03
C ALA A 240 -11.11 -8.52 9.90
N PRO A 241 -11.73 -9.72 9.76
CA PRO A 241 -11.28 -10.71 8.80
C PRO A 241 -11.35 -10.16 7.37
N LEU A 242 -10.28 -10.38 6.60
CA LEU A 242 -10.27 -10.08 5.17
C LEU A 242 -11.22 -11.06 4.45
N ARG A 243 -12.36 -10.56 3.95
CA ARG A 243 -13.26 -11.35 3.10
C ARG A 243 -12.94 -11.06 1.62
N LEU A 244 -12.26 -11.98 0.94
CA LEU A 244 -12.04 -11.93 -0.50
C LEU A 244 -13.20 -12.67 -1.19
N GLY A 245 -14.02 -11.95 -1.98
CA GLY A 245 -15.15 -12.53 -2.74
C GLY A 245 -16.53 -11.97 -2.36
N ARG A 246 -17.55 -12.30 -3.17
CA ARG A 246 -18.96 -12.04 -2.80
C ARG A 246 -19.37 -13.04 -1.73
N VAL A 247 -19.92 -12.55 -0.62
CA VAL A 247 -20.78 -13.36 0.24
C VAL A 247 -22.05 -13.58 -0.58
N GLU A 248 -22.24 -14.80 -1.11
CA GLU A 248 -23.55 -15.16 -1.64
C GLU A 248 -24.57 -15.01 -0.52
N ALA A 249 -25.67 -14.31 -0.82
CA ALA A 249 -26.77 -14.04 0.10
C ALA A 249 -27.66 -15.28 0.27
#